data_AF-A0A7I4YMW8-F1
#
_entry.id   AF-A0A7I4YMW8-F1
#
_cell.length_a   1.000
_cell.length_b   1.000
_cell.length_c   1.000
_cell.angle_alpha   90.00
_cell.angle_beta   90.00
_cell.angle_gamma   90.00
#
_symmetry.space_group_name_H-M   'P 1'
#
loop_
_entity.id
_entity.type
_entity.pdbx_description
1 polymer ?
#
loop_
_entity_poly.entity_id
_entity_poly.type
_entity_poly.pdbx_seq_one_letter_code
_entity_poly.pdbx_strand_id
1 'polypeptide(L)'
;MSSVILTNLNMPRTELHMDWYPFTAEEKAQLVRSWKAIESQKQAIGCDIYEMIFNQCPEARKLFPKMKFVNSKPDKKSCEFAFQGLRFVQVIEGAVMSLDNLPALDPILDNLGRRHGKLEVNGKFRTYYWSTFLECSICIFRKTLSSCRKFPDKEIDRTIILWRYLLRDVMKKIKAGYNADINNRMNSMAMDDNRSLSLPSIREQTCNSDKSETKWIWSYCPTWHFPAFCISGTVRPKD
;
A
#
# COMPACT_ATOMS: atom_id res chain seq x y z
N MET A 1 -0.19 19.52 55.59
CA MET A 1 1.02 19.00 54.95
C MET A 1 0.96 17.49 55.02
N SER A 2 0.50 16.84 53.96
CA SER A 2 0.52 15.38 53.85
C SER A 2 1.11 15.03 52.49
N SER A 3 2.36 14.59 52.54
CA SER A 3 3.10 14.03 51.42
C SER A 3 2.43 12.72 51.00
N VAL A 4 1.84 12.69 49.81
CA VAL A 4 1.44 11.45 49.16
C VAL A 4 2.56 11.07 48.21
N ILE A 5 3.17 9.94 48.54
CA ILE A 5 4.22 9.26 47.82
C ILE A 5 3.77 9.03 46.37
N LEU A 6 4.40 9.74 45.43
CA LEU A 6 4.38 9.41 44.01
C LEU A 6 5.38 8.26 43.79
N THR A 7 4.94 7.02 43.98
CA THR A 7 5.69 5.86 43.51
C THR A 7 5.60 5.81 41.99
N ASN A 8 6.77 6.02 41.38
CA ASN A 8 7.10 5.74 39.99
C ASN A 8 6.45 4.46 39.46
N LEU A 9 5.39 4.59 38.68
CA LEU A 9 5.05 3.60 37.66
C LEU A 9 5.96 3.84 36.47
N ASN A 10 7.21 3.37 36.60
CA ASN A 10 8.09 3.15 35.47
C ASN A 10 7.58 1.93 34.71
N MET A 11 6.47 2.10 34.00
CA MET A 11 6.01 1.11 33.03
C MET A 11 7.04 1.13 31.89
N PRO A 12 7.70 0.01 31.55
CA PRO A 12 8.56 -0.01 30.38
C PRO A 12 7.69 0.37 29.19
N ARG A 13 8.07 1.46 28.51
CA ARG A 13 7.59 1.78 27.18
C ARG A 13 8.04 0.63 26.29
N THR A 14 7.27 -0.44 26.27
CA THR A 14 7.42 -1.50 25.28
C THR A 14 7.41 -0.79 23.94
N GLU A 15 8.50 -0.95 23.20
CA GLU A 15 8.52 -0.68 21.78
C GLU A 15 7.22 -1.27 21.22
N LEU A 16 6.33 -0.43 20.71
CA LEU A 16 5.15 -0.87 19.98
C LEU A 16 5.67 -1.53 18.71
N HIS A 17 6.12 -2.77 18.83
CA HIS A 17 6.49 -3.60 17.71
C HIS A 17 5.26 -3.63 16.80
N MET A 18 5.42 -3.13 15.58
CA MET A 18 4.34 -2.94 14.62
C MET A 18 3.89 -4.30 14.09
N ASP A 19 3.37 -5.16 14.95
CA ASP A 19 3.07 -6.54 14.63
C ASP A 19 1.85 -6.67 13.72
N TRP A 20 1.90 -7.74 12.92
CA TRP A 20 0.77 -8.20 12.14
C TRP A 20 -0.32 -8.73 13.06
N TYR A 21 -1.59 -8.53 12.68
CA TYR A 21 -2.70 -9.19 13.37
C TYR A 21 -2.49 -10.71 13.39
N PRO A 22 -2.62 -11.36 14.56
CA PRO A 22 -2.34 -12.79 14.72
C PRO A 22 -3.52 -13.63 14.22
N PHE A 23 -3.65 -13.79 12.90
CA PHE A 23 -4.72 -14.58 12.30
C PHE A 23 -4.70 -16.04 12.75
N THR A 24 -5.85 -16.57 13.20
CA THR A 24 -6.00 -18.01 13.45
C THR A 24 -5.96 -18.80 12.14
N ALA A 25 -5.76 -20.11 12.22
CA ALA A 25 -5.78 -20.98 11.04
C ALA A 25 -7.11 -20.89 10.27
N GLU A 26 -8.24 -20.79 10.98
CA GLU A 26 -9.57 -20.63 10.40
C GLU A 26 -9.71 -19.28 9.69
N GLU A 27 -9.22 -18.20 10.30
CA GLU A 27 -9.25 -16.86 9.71
C GLU A 27 -8.38 -16.78 8.45
N LYS A 28 -7.19 -17.38 8.46
CA LYS A 28 -6.34 -17.50 7.27
C LYS A 28 -7.04 -18.28 6.16
N ALA A 29 -7.64 -19.43 6.48
CA ALA A 29 -8.39 -20.23 5.52
C ALA A 29 -9.58 -19.45 4.93
N GLN A 30 -10.27 -18.65 5.75
CA GLN A 30 -11.36 -17.79 5.31
C GLN A 30 -10.88 -16.67 4.37
N LEU A 31 -9.76 -16.01 4.67
CA LEU A 31 -9.12 -15.04 3.77
C LEU A 31 -8.75 -15.67 2.43
N VAL A 32 -8.03 -16.80 2.43
CA VAL A 32 -7.62 -17.51 1.22
C VAL A 32 -8.84 -17.92 0.37
N ARG A 33 -9.87 -18.51 0.99
CA ARG A 33 -11.10 -18.91 0.29
C ARG A 33 -11.81 -17.71 -0.32
N SER A 34 -11.90 -16.59 0.41
CA SER A 34 -12.52 -15.37 -0.10
C SER A 34 -11.74 -14.75 -1.25
N TRP A 35 -10.40 -14.80 -1.20
CA TRP A 35 -9.54 -14.37 -2.30
C TRP A 35 -9.78 -15.22 -3.55
N LYS A 36 -9.74 -16.56 -3.42
CA LYS A 36 -10.03 -17.49 -4.53
C LYS A 36 -11.40 -17.26 -5.18
N ALA A 37 -12.39 -16.79 -4.43
CA ALA A 37 -13.70 -16.47 -4.96
C ALA A 37 -13.71 -15.24 -5.89
N ILE A 38 -12.75 -14.31 -5.73
CA ILE A 38 -12.73 -13.02 -6.44
C ILE A 38 -11.46 -12.79 -7.28
N GLU A 39 -10.43 -13.62 -7.15
CA GLU A 39 -9.11 -13.42 -7.78
C GLU A 39 -9.15 -13.36 -9.32
N SER A 40 -10.09 -14.08 -9.94
CA SER A 40 -10.33 -14.02 -11.40
C SER A 40 -10.74 -12.63 -11.88
N GLN A 41 -11.22 -11.77 -10.98
CA GLN A 41 -11.65 -10.40 -11.25
C GLN A 41 -10.63 -9.35 -10.77
N LYS A 42 -9.40 -9.76 -10.38
CA LYS A 42 -8.43 -8.88 -9.71
C LYS A 42 -8.11 -7.57 -10.42
N GLN A 43 -8.03 -7.58 -11.75
CA GLN A 43 -7.83 -6.34 -12.50
C GLN A 43 -9.04 -5.40 -12.40
N ALA A 44 -10.26 -5.94 -12.54
CA ALA A 44 -11.50 -5.15 -12.43
C ALA A 44 -11.66 -4.58 -11.01
N ILE A 45 -11.37 -5.38 -9.98
CA ILE A 45 -11.35 -4.95 -8.58
C ILE A 45 -10.37 -3.78 -8.40
N GLY A 46 -9.15 -3.88 -8.92
CA GLY A 46 -8.16 -2.81 -8.84
C GLY A 46 -8.59 -1.53 -9.53
N CYS A 47 -9.18 -1.65 -10.72
CA CYS A 47 -9.77 -0.53 -11.45
C CYS A 47 -10.91 0.15 -10.66
N ASP A 48 -11.82 -0.62 -10.08
CA ASP A 48 -12.95 -0.10 -9.32
C ASP A 48 -12.49 0.60 -8.02
N ILE A 49 -11.45 0.08 -7.36
CA ILE A 49 -10.83 0.71 -6.19
C ILE A 49 -10.23 2.08 -6.57
N TYR A 50 -9.43 2.13 -7.64
CA TYR A 50 -8.83 3.40 -8.09
C TYR A 50 -9.88 4.41 -8.55
N GLU A 51 -10.92 3.98 -9.26
CA GLU A 51 -12.03 4.85 -9.64
C GLU A 51 -12.69 5.45 -8.40
N MET A 52 -12.96 4.63 -7.38
CA MET A 52 -13.58 5.14 -6.15
C MET A 52 -12.66 6.08 -5.38
N ILE A 53 -11.34 5.81 -5.33
CA ILE A 53 -10.34 6.72 -4.78
C ILE A 53 -10.35 8.06 -5.52
N PHE A 54 -10.35 8.07 -6.86
CA PHE A 54 -10.36 9.31 -7.64
C PHE A 54 -11.67 10.08 -7.60
N ASN A 55 -12.76 9.44 -7.18
CA ASN A 55 -14.03 10.10 -6.90
C ASN A 55 -14.03 10.74 -5.50
N GLN A 56 -13.44 10.09 -4.50
CA GLN A 56 -13.33 10.64 -3.13
C GLN A 56 -12.21 11.68 -2.98
N CYS A 57 -11.14 11.53 -3.76
CA CYS A 57 -9.93 12.36 -3.72
C CYS A 57 -9.51 12.75 -5.15
N PRO A 58 -10.24 13.66 -5.83
CA PRO A 58 -9.95 14.04 -7.21
C PRO A 58 -8.53 14.58 -7.42
N GLU A 59 -7.95 15.21 -6.41
CA GLU A 59 -6.59 15.75 -6.42
C GLU A 59 -5.51 14.66 -6.45
N ALA A 60 -5.81 13.43 -6.01
CA ALA A 60 -4.90 12.28 -6.11
C ALA A 60 -4.60 11.90 -7.57
N ARG A 61 -5.42 12.32 -8.54
CA ARG A 61 -5.18 12.10 -9.98
C ARG A 61 -3.86 12.74 -10.45
N LYS A 62 -3.39 13.79 -9.77
CA LYS A 62 -2.11 14.45 -10.06
C LYS A 62 -0.90 13.53 -9.87
N LEU A 63 -1.05 12.45 -9.09
CA LEU A 63 -0.04 11.40 -8.94
C LEU A 63 0.10 10.52 -10.19
N PHE A 64 -0.87 10.58 -11.11
CA PHE A 64 -0.96 9.71 -12.28
C PHE A 64 -1.08 10.51 -13.60
N PRO A 65 -0.10 11.36 -13.95
CA PRO A 65 -0.18 12.22 -15.13
C PRO A 65 -0.27 11.49 -16.49
N LYS A 66 0.04 10.19 -16.53
CA LYS A 66 -0.12 9.35 -17.74
C LYS A 66 -1.52 8.71 -17.86
N MET A 67 -2.34 8.75 -16.81
CA MET A 67 -3.70 8.22 -16.88
C MET A 67 -4.59 9.17 -17.67
N LYS A 68 -5.37 8.60 -18.58
CA LYS A 68 -6.37 9.34 -19.35
C LYS A 68 -7.67 9.40 -18.56
N PHE A 69 -8.28 10.58 -18.56
CA PHE A 69 -9.60 10.82 -17.98
C PHE A 69 -10.54 11.32 -19.06
N VAL A 70 -11.72 10.70 -19.18
CA VAL A 70 -12.78 11.09 -20.12
C VAL A 70 -13.99 11.49 -19.29
N ASN A 71 -14.51 12.71 -19.50
CA ASN A 71 -15.63 13.26 -18.72
C ASN A 71 -15.41 13.16 -17.20
N SER A 72 -14.19 13.49 -16.75
CA SER A 72 -13.76 13.42 -15.35
C SER A 72 -13.77 12.03 -14.71
N LYS A 73 -13.94 10.95 -15.49
CA LYS A 73 -13.83 9.55 -15.07
C LYS A 73 -12.57 8.91 -15.65
N PRO A 74 -11.90 7.99 -14.93
CA PRO A 74 -10.74 7.29 -15.49
C PRO A 74 -11.16 6.44 -16.69
N ASP A 75 -10.37 6.49 -17.76
CA ASP A 75 -10.57 5.59 -18.90
C ASP A 75 -10.17 4.17 -18.50
N LYS A 76 -11.17 3.36 -18.10
CA LYS A 76 -10.97 1.96 -17.69
C LYS A 76 -10.41 1.08 -18.80
N LYS A 77 -10.54 1.49 -20.07
CA LYS A 77 -9.97 0.76 -21.22
C LYS A 77 -8.52 1.15 -21.47
N SER A 78 -8.02 2.22 -20.85
CA SER A 78 -6.63 2.60 -20.98
C SER A 78 -5.72 1.56 -20.32
N CYS A 79 -4.71 1.10 -21.04
CA CYS A 79 -3.75 0.13 -20.55
C CYS A 79 -3.06 0.60 -19.26
N GLU A 80 -2.79 1.91 -19.15
CA GLU A 80 -2.17 2.51 -17.96
C GLU A 80 -3.06 2.38 -16.71
N PHE A 81 -4.36 2.67 -16.81
CA PHE A 81 -5.25 2.55 -15.66
C PHE A 81 -5.39 1.10 -15.20
N ALA A 82 -5.62 0.20 -16.16
CA ALA A 82 -5.75 -1.23 -15.90
C ALA A 82 -4.45 -1.84 -15.33
N PHE A 83 -3.28 -1.37 -15.79
CA PHE A 83 -1.98 -1.77 -15.26
C PHE A 83 -1.79 -1.33 -13.81
N GLN A 84 -2.09 -0.07 -13.48
CA GLN A 84 -1.95 0.42 -12.10
C GLN A 84 -2.91 -0.29 -11.15
N GLY A 85 -4.16 -0.51 -11.57
CA GLY A 85 -5.13 -1.31 -10.82
C GLY A 85 -4.65 -2.73 -10.55
N LEU A 86 -4.06 -3.40 -11.55
CA LEU A 86 -3.52 -4.75 -11.39
C LEU A 86 -2.33 -4.79 -10.42
N ARG A 87 -1.33 -3.92 -10.60
CA ARG A 87 -0.14 -3.85 -9.72
C ARG A 87 -0.53 -3.66 -8.27
N PHE A 88 -1.54 -2.85 -8.05
CA PHE A 88 -2.07 -2.61 -6.73
C PHE A 88 -2.66 -3.87 -6.10
N VAL A 89 -3.56 -4.57 -6.79
CA VAL A 89 -4.19 -5.78 -6.26
C VAL A 89 -3.18 -6.93 -6.09
N GLN A 90 -2.10 -6.97 -6.87
CA GLN A 90 -1.00 -7.93 -6.69
C GLN A 90 -0.29 -7.80 -5.33
N VAL A 91 -0.23 -6.60 -4.74
CA VAL A 91 0.33 -6.40 -3.39
C VAL A 91 -0.56 -7.07 -2.35
N ILE A 92 -1.88 -6.94 -2.53
CA ILE A 92 -2.86 -7.60 -1.67
C ILE A 92 -2.80 -9.12 -1.85
N GLU A 93 -2.72 -9.60 -3.09
CA GLU A 93 -2.51 -11.02 -3.41
C GLU A 93 -1.26 -11.56 -2.70
N GLY A 94 -0.13 -10.84 -2.76
CA GLY A 94 1.09 -11.20 -2.04
C GLY A 94 0.90 -11.32 -0.53
N ALA A 95 0.08 -10.45 0.08
CA ALA A 95 -0.28 -10.53 1.50
C ALA A 95 -1.08 -11.79 1.82
N VAL A 96 -2.06 -12.15 0.98
CA VAL A 96 -2.83 -13.40 1.16
C VAL A 96 -1.94 -14.63 1.00
N MET A 97 -1.04 -14.64 0.01
CA MET A 97 -0.14 -15.77 -0.23
C MET A 97 0.94 -15.92 0.85
N SER A 98 1.15 -14.89 1.67
CA SER A 98 2.14 -14.88 2.75
C SER A 98 1.50 -14.93 4.14
N LEU A 99 0.24 -15.35 4.28
CA LEU A 99 -0.45 -15.39 5.58
C LEU A 99 0.26 -16.26 6.64
N ASP A 100 1.10 -17.21 6.24
CA ASP A 100 1.91 -18.02 7.14
C ASP A 100 3.25 -17.37 7.52
N ASN A 101 3.68 -16.33 6.80
CA ASN A 101 4.89 -15.58 7.09
C ASN A 101 4.75 -14.12 6.63
N LEU A 102 3.79 -13.40 7.21
CA LEU A 102 3.56 -11.98 6.89
C LEU A 102 4.79 -11.08 7.13
N PRO A 103 5.63 -11.31 8.17
CA PRO A 103 6.87 -10.54 8.36
C PRO A 103 7.83 -10.55 7.16
N ALA A 104 7.77 -11.57 6.30
CA ALA A 104 8.58 -11.60 5.08
C ALA A 104 8.26 -10.45 4.10
N LEU A 105 7.09 -9.82 4.22
CA LEU A 105 6.68 -8.68 3.39
C LEU A 105 7.21 -7.34 3.93
N ASP A 106 7.63 -7.28 5.19
CA ASP A 106 8.04 -6.03 5.85
C ASP A 106 9.09 -5.25 5.05
N PRO A 107 10.18 -5.85 4.52
CA PRO A 107 11.18 -5.11 3.74
C PRO A 107 10.61 -4.48 2.46
N ILE A 108 9.69 -5.18 1.80
CA ILE A 108 9.12 -4.73 0.52
C ILE A 108 8.10 -3.61 0.77
N LEU A 109 7.27 -3.75 1.81
CA LEU A 109 6.29 -2.73 2.21
C LEU A 109 6.98 -1.47 2.75
N ASP A 110 8.08 -1.63 3.49
CA ASP A 110 8.93 -0.52 3.94
C ASP A 110 9.50 0.26 2.75
N ASN A 111 10.12 -0.43 1.79
CA ASN A 111 10.67 0.21 0.59
C ASN A 111 9.58 0.93 -0.22
N LEU A 112 8.40 0.34 -0.33
CA LEU A 112 7.25 0.99 -0.95
C LEU A 112 6.83 2.25 -0.19
N GLY A 113 6.85 2.21 1.13
CA GLY A 113 6.62 3.36 2.02
C GLY A 113 7.58 4.51 1.74
N ARG A 114 8.89 4.23 1.70
CA ARG A 114 9.93 5.23 1.42
C ARG A 114 9.71 5.94 0.09
N ARG A 115 9.24 5.21 -0.93
CA ARG A 115 8.91 5.78 -2.24
C ARG A 115 7.73 6.75 -2.18
N HIS A 116 6.77 6.53 -1.28
CA HIS A 116 5.67 7.47 -1.04
C HIS A 116 6.13 8.69 -0.21
N GLY A 117 7.08 8.53 0.71
CA GLY A 117 7.68 9.64 1.47
C GLY A 117 8.28 10.71 0.55
N LYS A 118 9.03 10.29 -0.46
CA LYS A 118 9.57 11.17 -1.52
C LYS A 118 8.49 11.98 -2.26
N LEU A 119 7.26 11.48 -2.37
CA LEU A 119 6.16 12.18 -3.05
C LEU A 119 5.49 13.22 -2.17
N GLU A 120 5.41 12.97 -0.86
CA GLU A 120 4.88 13.93 0.12
C GLU A 120 5.76 15.18 0.16
N VAL A 121 7.09 14.98 0.22
CA VAL A 121 8.06 16.09 0.20
C VAL A 121 7.94 16.93 -1.07
N ASN A 122 7.57 16.31 -2.20
CA ASN A 122 7.30 17.00 -3.45
C ASN A 122 5.89 17.63 -3.52
N GLY A 123 5.14 17.62 -2.41
CA GLY A 123 3.79 18.18 -2.30
C GLY A 123 2.69 17.39 -3.01
N LYS A 124 3.00 16.20 -3.55
CA LYS A 124 2.09 15.44 -4.42
C LYS A 124 1.28 14.38 -3.69
N PHE A 125 1.79 13.86 -2.57
CA PHE A 125 1.09 12.88 -1.75
C PHE A 125 0.46 13.56 -0.52
N ARG A 126 -0.55 12.91 0.06
CA ARG A 126 -1.19 13.31 1.31
C ARG A 126 -1.45 12.08 2.16
N THR A 127 -1.14 12.16 3.44
CA THR A 127 -1.28 11.05 4.40
C THR A 127 -2.70 10.47 4.51
N TYR A 128 -3.75 11.26 4.30
CA TYR A 128 -5.13 10.74 4.38
C TYR A 128 -5.49 9.77 3.25
N TYR A 129 -4.72 9.75 2.14
CA TYR A 129 -4.93 8.80 1.04
C TYR A 129 -4.87 7.35 1.52
N TRP A 130 -4.08 7.05 2.54
CA TRP A 130 -4.04 5.72 3.14
C TRP A 130 -5.40 5.29 3.72
N SER A 131 -6.11 6.19 4.39
CA SER A 131 -7.41 5.89 4.97
C SER A 131 -8.47 5.74 3.89
N THR A 132 -8.51 6.65 2.91
CA THR A 132 -9.38 6.53 1.72
C THR A 132 -9.17 5.20 1.02
N PHE A 133 -7.90 4.83 0.85
CA PHE A 133 -7.51 3.59 0.22
C PHE A 133 -8.07 2.34 0.93
N LEU A 134 -7.98 2.30 2.27
CA LEU A 134 -8.55 1.20 3.06
C LEU A 134 -10.05 1.09 2.83
N GLU A 135 -10.77 2.19 3.02
CA GLU A 135 -12.23 2.19 2.94
C GLU A 135 -12.69 1.85 1.52
N CYS A 136 -11.99 2.34 0.50
CA CYS A 136 -12.28 1.98 -0.88
C CYS A 136 -12.10 0.50 -1.14
N SER A 137 -10.98 -0.08 -0.70
CA SER A 137 -10.70 -1.50 -0.87
C SER A 137 -11.74 -2.38 -0.17
N ILE A 138 -12.10 -2.03 1.07
CA ILE A 138 -13.11 -2.75 1.85
C ILE A 138 -14.50 -2.68 1.21
N CYS A 139 -14.89 -1.51 0.72
CA CYS A 139 -16.17 -1.34 0.02
C CYS A 139 -16.24 -2.20 -1.25
N ILE A 140 -15.19 -2.18 -2.08
CA ILE A 140 -15.16 -2.97 -3.32
C ILE A 140 -15.10 -4.46 -3.01
N PHE A 141 -14.30 -4.91 -2.03
CA PHE A 141 -14.25 -6.33 -1.66
C PHE A 141 -15.60 -6.84 -1.18
N ARG A 142 -16.32 -6.05 -0.36
CA ARG A 142 -17.69 -6.39 0.06
C ARG A 142 -18.61 -6.52 -1.14
N LYS A 143 -18.63 -5.51 -2.03
CA LYS A 143 -19.46 -5.52 -3.24
C LYS A 143 -19.17 -6.74 -4.12
N THR A 144 -17.91 -7.05 -4.36
CA THR A 144 -17.50 -8.17 -5.20
C THR A 144 -17.84 -9.53 -4.57
N LEU A 145 -17.63 -9.68 -3.26
CA LEU A 145 -18.00 -10.91 -2.54
C LEU A 145 -19.53 -11.10 -2.49
N SER A 146 -20.30 -10.06 -2.21
CA SER A 146 -21.77 -10.09 -2.25
C SER A 146 -22.34 -10.42 -3.62
N SER A 147 -21.60 -10.10 -4.69
CA SER A 147 -22.00 -10.45 -6.06
C SER A 147 -21.53 -11.86 -6.47
N CYS A 148 -20.69 -12.51 -5.65
CA CYS A 148 -20.10 -13.81 -5.97
C CYS A 148 -20.96 -14.95 -5.43
N ARG A 149 -21.71 -15.62 -6.31
CA ARG A 149 -22.55 -16.79 -5.95
C ARG A 149 -21.81 -17.93 -5.24
N LYS A 150 -20.49 -18.00 -5.37
CA LYS A 150 -19.65 -19.03 -4.74
C LYS A 150 -19.28 -18.70 -3.29
N PHE A 151 -19.57 -17.50 -2.81
CA PHE A 151 -19.22 -17.06 -1.47
C PHE A 151 -20.49 -16.86 -0.62
N PRO A 152 -20.61 -17.50 0.56
CA PRO A 152 -21.84 -17.43 1.34
C PRO A 152 -22.09 -16.05 1.95
N ASP A 153 -23.30 -15.49 1.76
CA ASP A 153 -23.67 -14.16 2.26
C ASP A 153 -23.46 -13.99 3.78
N LYS A 154 -23.84 -15.02 4.55
CA LYS A 154 -23.68 -15.05 6.02
C LYS A 154 -22.23 -14.92 6.49
N GLU A 155 -21.25 -15.17 5.62
CA GLU A 155 -19.82 -15.10 5.96
C GLU A 155 -19.18 -13.77 5.53
N ILE A 156 -19.89 -12.92 4.78
CA ILE A 156 -19.33 -11.71 4.17
C ILE A 156 -18.84 -10.74 5.25
N ASP A 157 -19.66 -10.42 6.27
CA ASP A 157 -19.26 -9.42 7.26
C ASP A 157 -18.03 -9.83 8.07
N ARG A 158 -17.98 -11.09 8.51
CA ARG A 158 -16.79 -11.65 9.16
C ARG A 158 -15.57 -11.58 8.23
N THR A 159 -15.73 -11.95 6.97
CA THR A 159 -14.66 -11.93 5.96
C THR A 159 -14.13 -10.52 5.73
N ILE A 160 -15.02 -9.53 5.68
CA ILE A 160 -14.66 -8.13 5.48
C ILE A 160 -13.91 -7.55 6.68
N ILE A 161 -14.23 -7.99 7.90
CA ILE A 161 -13.46 -7.64 9.10
C ILE A 161 -12.02 -8.18 8.98
N LEU A 162 -11.84 -9.43 8.54
CA LEU A 162 -10.52 -10.02 8.34
C LEU A 162 -9.71 -9.29 7.28
N TRP A 163 -10.34 -8.95 6.14
CA TRP A 163 -9.71 -8.12 5.11
C TRP A 163 -9.29 -6.76 5.65
N ARG A 164 -10.11 -6.14 6.51
CA ARG A 164 -9.79 -4.87 7.15
C ARG A 164 -8.56 -4.99 8.04
N TYR A 165 -8.41 -6.05 8.81
CA TYR A 165 -7.18 -6.28 9.59
C TYR A 165 -5.95 -6.44 8.71
N LEU A 166 -6.04 -7.28 7.67
CA LEU A 166 -4.93 -7.53 6.76
C LEU A 166 -4.48 -6.23 6.06
N LEU A 167 -5.42 -5.51 5.44
CA LEU A 167 -5.11 -4.29 4.71
C LEU A 167 -4.64 -3.16 5.63
N ARG A 168 -5.23 -3.02 6.82
CA ARG A 168 -4.77 -2.07 7.84
C ARG A 168 -3.31 -2.31 8.17
N ASP A 169 -2.92 -3.55 8.42
CA ASP A 169 -1.56 -3.86 8.84
C ASP A 169 -0.56 -3.75 7.68
N VAL A 170 -0.94 -4.13 6.45
CA VAL A 170 -0.17 -3.81 5.23
C VAL A 170 0.13 -2.31 5.17
N MET A 171 -0.87 -1.45 5.36
CA MET A 171 -0.64 0.00 5.34
C MET A 171 0.18 0.50 6.51
N LYS A 172 0.08 -0.10 7.70
CA LYS A 172 0.96 0.28 8.83
C LYS A 172 2.43 0.06 8.47
N LYS A 173 2.75 -1.06 7.82
CA LYS A 173 4.11 -1.35 7.35
C LYS A 173 4.57 -0.37 6.28
N ILE A 174 3.70 -0.02 5.32
CA ILE A 174 4.00 1.02 4.33
C ILE A 174 4.20 2.38 5.00
N LYS A 175 3.36 2.74 5.98
CA LYS A 175 3.46 4.00 6.74
C LYS A 175 4.76 4.08 7.54
N ALA A 176 5.28 2.96 8.04
CA ALA A 176 6.56 2.94 8.75
C ALA A 176 7.71 3.41 7.84
N GLY A 177 7.85 2.82 6.65
CA GLY A 177 8.87 3.24 5.69
C GLY A 177 8.65 4.65 5.16
N TYR A 178 7.39 5.06 4.97
CA TYR A 178 7.02 6.43 4.61
C TYR A 178 7.51 7.45 5.66
N ASN A 179 7.22 7.20 6.94
CA ASN A 179 7.63 8.09 8.04
C ASN A 179 9.16 8.11 8.18
N ALA A 180 9.83 6.96 8.03
CA ALA A 180 11.28 6.88 8.08
C ALA A 180 11.94 7.72 6.98
N ASP A 181 11.43 7.67 5.74
CA ASP A 181 11.97 8.50 4.64
C ASP A 181 11.75 10.00 4.88
N ILE A 182 10.56 10.40 5.37
CA ILE A 182 10.29 11.80 5.71
C ILE A 182 11.24 12.29 6.81
N ASN A 183 11.36 11.54 7.90
CA ASN A 183 12.22 11.92 9.02
C ASN A 183 13.68 12.05 8.57
N ASN A 184 14.18 11.11 7.77
CA ASN A 184 15.55 11.17 7.25
C ASN A 184 15.80 12.40 6.38
N ARG A 185 14.82 12.80 5.56
CA ARG A 185 14.92 14.01 4.72
C ARG A 185 14.86 15.29 5.54
N MET A 186 13.93 15.38 6.49
CA MET A 186 13.83 16.53 7.40
C MET A 186 15.11 16.71 8.20
N ASN A 187 15.68 15.63 8.71
CA ASN A 187 16.97 15.66 9.41
C ASN A 187 18.12 16.10 8.50
N SER A 188 18.14 15.65 7.23
CA SER A 188 19.17 16.06 6.27
C SER A 188 19.11 17.57 5.97
N MET A 189 17.90 18.12 5.75
CA MET A 189 17.69 19.55 5.52
C MET A 189 18.10 20.40 6.72
N ALA A 190 17.79 19.96 7.95
CA ALA A 190 18.20 20.65 9.17
C ALA A 190 19.73 20.69 9.37
N MET A 191 20.44 19.64 8.93
CA MET A 191 21.90 19.59 8.99
C MET A 191 22.56 20.50 7.95
N ASP A 192 21.97 20.64 6.76
CA ASP A 192 22.44 21.56 5.73
C ASP A 192 22.22 23.04 6.13
N ASP A 193 21.09 23.36 6.77
CA ASP A 193 20.83 24.70 7.32
C ASP A 193 21.83 25.08 8.42
N ASN A 194 22.22 24.12 9.27
CA ASN A 194 23.20 24.38 10.33
C ASN A 194 24.63 24.58 9.78
N ARG A 195 24.94 23.96 8.64
CA ARG A 195 26.19 24.20 7.90
C ARG A 195 26.19 25.52 7.14
N SER A 196 25.04 25.97 6.62
CA SER A 196 24.95 27.27 5.93
C SER A 196 25.07 28.46 6.88
N LEU A 197 24.79 28.27 8.17
CA LEU A 197 25.03 29.26 9.24
C LEU A 197 26.51 29.34 9.68
N SER A 198 27.38 28.46 9.17
CA SER A 198 28.83 28.48 9.42
C SER A 198 29.64 28.74 8.15
N LEU A 199 29.87 30.05 7.90
CA LEU A 199 30.76 30.71 6.92
C LEU A 199 30.29 30.88 5.45
N PRO A 200 30.54 32.06 4.84
CA PRO A 200 30.32 32.32 3.42
C PRO A 200 31.54 31.92 2.60
N SER A 201 31.33 31.18 1.50
CA SER A 201 32.29 31.16 0.39
C SER A 201 31.58 30.88 -0.92
N ILE A 202 31.82 31.79 -1.86
CA ILE A 202 31.30 31.84 -3.22
C ILE A 202 31.81 30.63 -4.00
N ARG A 203 30.89 29.88 -4.62
CA ARG A 203 31.20 29.15 -5.85
C ARG A 203 29.94 29.00 -6.71
N GLU A 204 29.94 29.67 -7.85
CA GLU A 204 29.02 29.40 -8.95
C GLU A 204 29.19 27.95 -9.39
N GLN A 205 28.08 27.20 -9.42
CA GLN A 205 28.02 26.03 -10.28
C GLN A 205 26.60 25.82 -10.81
N THR A 206 26.54 25.88 -12.14
CA THR A 206 25.45 25.72 -13.09
C THR A 206 24.39 24.68 -12.72
N CYS A 207 23.12 25.07 -12.87
CA CYS A 207 21.99 24.14 -12.77
C CYS A 207 22.00 23.18 -13.96
N ASN A 208 22.16 21.89 -13.70
CA ASN A 208 21.70 20.86 -14.63
C ASN A 208 20.30 20.44 -14.18
N SER A 209 19.31 20.81 -14.98
CA SER A 209 17.97 20.27 -14.92
C SER A 209 18.02 18.79 -15.25
N ASP A 210 18.10 17.96 -14.21
CA ASP A 210 18.08 16.51 -14.38
C ASP A 210 16.65 16.08 -14.74
N LYS A 211 16.39 16.03 -16.05
CA LYS A 211 15.19 15.47 -16.65
C LYS A 211 15.34 13.95 -16.69
N SER A 212 15.28 13.27 -15.55
CA SER A 212 15.02 11.84 -15.55
C SER A 212 14.44 11.35 -14.22
N GLU A 213 13.64 10.29 -14.31
CA GLU A 213 13.14 9.49 -13.19
C GLU A 213 11.89 9.94 -12.42
N THR A 214 10.80 10.17 -13.14
CA THR A 214 9.45 9.83 -12.63
C THR A 214 9.12 8.36 -12.93
N LYS A 215 9.94 7.44 -12.42
CA LYS A 215 9.66 5.99 -12.46
C LYS A 215 8.59 5.65 -11.43
N TRP A 216 7.40 5.33 -11.91
CA TRP A 216 6.14 5.15 -11.17
C TRP A 216 6.26 4.33 -9.90
N ILE A 217 5.49 4.74 -8.90
CA ILE A 217 5.30 4.21 -7.54
C ILE A 217 5.15 2.68 -7.50
N TRP A 218 4.64 2.06 -8.57
CA TRP A 218 4.50 0.59 -8.70
C TRP A 218 5.31 -0.05 -9.84
N SER A 219 5.98 0.76 -10.66
CA SER A 219 6.70 0.32 -11.88
C SER A 219 8.12 -0.22 -11.64
N TYR A 220 8.67 -0.09 -10.44
CA TYR A 220 9.93 -0.75 -10.06
C TYR A 220 9.70 -1.69 -8.88
N CYS A 221 9.17 -2.86 -9.22
CA CYS A 221 9.58 -4.10 -8.56
C CYS A 221 9.61 -5.18 -9.64
N PRO A 222 10.76 -5.35 -10.31
CA PRO A 222 11.05 -6.54 -11.13
C PRO A 222 11.01 -7.84 -10.30
N THR A 223 11.17 -7.72 -8.98
CA THR A 223 11.24 -8.81 -7.99
C THR A 223 9.90 -9.34 -7.51
N TRP A 224 8.76 -8.81 -7.96
CA TRP A 224 7.46 -9.49 -7.79
C TRP A 224 7.21 -10.56 -8.86
N HIS A 225 8.25 -11.06 -9.52
CA HIS A 225 8.22 -12.43 -10.01
C HIS A 225 8.25 -13.33 -8.77
N PHE A 226 7.08 -13.69 -8.26
CA PHE A 226 6.98 -14.99 -7.62
C PHE A 226 7.55 -16.00 -8.65
N PRO A 227 8.55 -16.83 -8.28
CA PRO A 227 8.87 -17.97 -9.12
C PRO A 227 7.54 -18.70 -9.33
N ALA A 228 7.18 -18.89 -10.60
CA ALA A 228 6.06 -19.73 -10.95
C ALA A 228 6.27 -21.07 -10.25
N PHE A 229 5.54 -21.33 -9.17
CA PHE A 229 5.33 -22.69 -8.73
C PHE A 229 4.53 -23.33 -9.86
N CYS A 230 5.25 -24.11 -10.67
CA CYS A 230 4.71 -24.94 -11.72
C CYS A 230 3.51 -25.72 -11.19
N ILE A 231 2.29 -25.36 -11.59
CA ILE A 231 1.21 -26.32 -11.70
C ILE A 231 1.37 -26.91 -13.09
N SER A 232 2.15 -28.00 -13.20
CA SER A 232 2.12 -28.85 -14.39
C SER A 232 0.76 -29.53 -14.45
N GLY A 233 -0.20 -28.89 -15.11
CA GLY A 233 -1.45 -29.49 -15.54
C GLY A 233 -1.38 -29.71 -17.04
N THR A 234 -0.70 -30.78 -17.48
CA THR A 234 -0.73 -31.24 -18.87
C THR A 234 -2.18 -31.57 -19.25
N VAL A 235 -2.82 -30.68 -20.01
CA VAL A 235 -3.99 -31.04 -20.81
C VAL A 235 -3.46 -31.66 -22.10
N ARG A 236 -3.57 -32.99 -22.22
CA ARG A 236 -3.45 -33.67 -23.51
C ARG A 236 -4.62 -33.21 -24.41
N PRO A 237 -4.39 -32.84 -25.67
CA PRO A 237 -5.48 -32.76 -26.62
C PRO A 237 -6.03 -34.16 -26.84
N LYS A 238 -7.36 -34.28 -26.83
CA LYS A 238 -8.04 -35.40 -27.49
C LYS A 238 -8.16 -35.04 -28.97
N ASP A 239 -8.01 -36.09 -29.77
CA ASP A 239 -8.21 -36.24 -31.21
C ASP A 239 -6.99 -35.96 -32.08
#